data_AF-C9Z8M6-F1
#
_entry.id   AF-C9Z8M6-F1
#
_cell.length_a   1.000
_cell.length_b   1.000
_cell.length_c   1.000
_cell.angle_alpha   90.00
_cell.angle_beta   90.00
_cell.angle_gamma   90.00
#
_symmetry.space_group_name_H-M   'P 1'
#
loop_
_entity.id
_entity.type
_entity.pdbx_description
1 polymer ?
#
loop_
_entity_poly.entity_id
_entity_poly.type
_entity_poly.pdbx_seq_one_letter_code
_entity_poly.pdbx_strand_id
1 'polypeptide(L)'
;MATPAPSWKEPSAYRFTLTSSEGERSLIGTFAVTVRDGKVVKATGLDDSARRAVERNPSEVPTIAGLLKQAETARRDGADIVDVDYAKDGRPTALSIDWDEDAIDDEEAYTLSDYEALG
;
A
#
# COMPACT_ATOMS: atom_id res chain seq x y z
N MET A 1 5.34 0.10 -21.34
CA MET A 1 4.70 1.43 -21.31
C MET A 1 3.96 1.50 -19.99
N ALA A 2 4.30 2.43 -19.10
CA ALA A 2 3.61 2.58 -17.82
C ALA A 2 2.14 2.94 -18.06
N THR A 3 1.22 2.18 -17.48
CA THR A 3 -0.21 2.47 -17.55
C THR A 3 -0.47 3.80 -16.84
N PRO A 4 -1.03 4.83 -17.50
CA PRO A 4 -1.30 6.10 -16.84
C PRO A 4 -2.29 5.88 -15.69
N ALA A 5 -1.97 6.40 -14.51
CA ALA A 5 -2.80 6.26 -13.32
C ALA A 5 -4.21 6.82 -13.61
N PRO A 6 -5.27 6.00 -13.55
CA PRO A 6 -6.63 6.50 -13.69
C PRO A 6 -6.98 7.49 -12.56
N SER A 7 -8.00 8.31 -12.79
CA SER A 7 -8.41 9.46 -11.96
C SER A 7 -9.02 9.08 -10.60
N TRP A 8 -8.59 7.98 -9.98
CA TRP A 8 -9.07 7.61 -8.66
C TRP A 8 -8.66 8.67 -7.65
N LYS A 9 -9.67 9.26 -7.02
CA LYS A 9 -9.50 10.24 -5.97
C LYS A 9 -9.81 9.56 -4.65
N GLU A 10 -8.87 9.58 -3.73
CA GLU A 10 -9.06 9.01 -2.40
C GLU A 10 -10.29 9.66 -1.75
N PRO A 11 -11.30 8.86 -1.34
CA PRO A 11 -12.47 9.41 -0.66
C PRO A 11 -12.13 9.80 0.78
N SER A 12 -12.99 10.63 1.37
CA SER A 12 -12.81 11.08 2.75
C SER A 12 -12.86 9.96 3.78
N ALA A 13 -13.55 8.85 3.51
CA ALA A 13 -13.53 7.68 4.38
C ALA A 13 -13.73 6.37 3.61
N TYR A 14 -12.98 5.34 4.00
CA TYR A 14 -13.05 4.02 3.40
C TYR A 14 -12.38 2.97 4.30
N ARG A 15 -12.60 1.69 3.98
CA ARG A 15 -11.84 0.57 4.53
C ARG A 15 -11.30 -0.31 3.42
N PHE A 16 -10.22 -1.03 3.71
CA PHE A 16 -9.60 -1.98 2.80
C PHE A 16 -8.75 -2.98 3.59
N THR A 17 -8.40 -4.09 2.94
CA THR A 17 -7.37 -5.01 3.40
C THR A 17 -6.08 -4.73 2.64
N LEU A 18 -4.96 -4.62 3.37
CA LEU A 18 -3.61 -4.51 2.83
C LEU A 18 -2.85 -5.80 3.12
N THR A 19 -2.29 -6.43 2.10
CA THR A 19 -1.26 -7.46 2.27
C THR A 19 0.08 -6.88 1.83
N SER A 20 1.07 -6.88 2.72
CA SER A 20 2.47 -6.51 2.44
C SER A 20 3.32 -7.76 2.54
N SER A 21 3.92 -8.19 1.44
CA SER A 21 4.61 -9.49 1.36
C SER A 21 6.12 -9.40 1.25
N GLU A 22 6.66 -8.26 0.83
CA GLU A 22 8.09 -8.08 0.55
C GLU A 22 8.65 -6.80 1.18
N GLY A 23 9.98 -6.75 1.24
CA GLY A 23 10.80 -5.65 1.71
C GLY A 23 11.35 -5.87 3.10
N GLU A 24 12.57 -5.37 3.37
CA GLU A 24 13.18 -5.30 4.71
C GLU A 24 12.42 -4.36 5.70
N ARG A 25 11.14 -4.07 5.46
CA ARG A 25 10.34 -3.16 6.26
C ARG A 25 9.58 -3.89 7.36
N SER A 26 9.41 -3.21 8.48
CA SER A 26 8.70 -3.69 9.69
C SER A 26 7.23 -4.08 9.50
N LEU A 27 6.69 -3.95 8.27
CA LEU A 27 5.27 -3.98 7.94
C LEU A 27 4.84 -5.24 7.16
N ILE A 28 5.51 -6.38 7.34
CA ILE A 28 5.07 -7.64 6.71
C ILE A 28 3.77 -8.14 7.34
N GLY A 29 2.82 -8.55 6.49
CA GLY A 29 1.59 -9.23 6.88
C GLY A 29 0.32 -8.63 6.27
N THR A 30 -0.83 -9.05 6.79
CA THR A 30 -2.17 -8.69 6.32
C THR A 30 -2.88 -7.82 7.35
N PHE A 31 -3.40 -6.67 6.92
CA PHE A 31 -3.98 -5.64 7.77
C PHE A 31 -5.38 -5.27 7.29
N ALA A 32 -6.36 -5.21 8.21
CA ALA A 32 -7.60 -4.48 7.98
C ALA A 32 -7.41 -3.02 8.36
N VAL A 33 -7.64 -2.12 7.40
CA VAL A 33 -7.34 -0.68 7.53
C VAL A 33 -8.63 0.13 7.35
N THR A 34 -8.82 1.13 8.20
CA THR A 34 -9.87 2.14 8.06
C THR A 34 -9.25 3.51 8.00
N VAL A 35 -9.62 4.27 6.97
CA VAL A 35 -9.11 5.61 6.70
C VAL A 35 -10.24 6.62 6.84
N ARG A 36 -9.94 7.76 7.46
CA ARG A 36 -10.78 8.95 7.49
C ARG A 36 -9.93 10.20 7.34
N ASP A 37 -10.41 11.14 6.54
CA ASP A 37 -9.77 12.44 6.27
C ASP A 37 -8.29 12.29 5.89
N GLY A 38 -8.00 11.31 5.03
CA GLY A 38 -6.65 11.00 4.55
C GLY A 38 -5.71 10.39 5.60
N LYS A 39 -6.24 9.88 6.72
CA LYS A 39 -5.45 9.28 7.80
C LYS A 39 -5.98 7.90 8.16
N VAL A 40 -5.07 6.97 8.44
CA VAL A 40 -5.44 5.69 9.06
C VAL A 40 -5.95 5.97 10.48
N VAL A 41 -7.22 5.72 10.72
CA VAL A 41 -7.86 5.87 12.05
C VAL A 41 -7.98 4.54 12.78
N LYS A 42 -7.84 3.42 12.05
CA LYS A 42 -7.77 2.07 12.62
C LYS A 42 -6.95 1.16 11.71
N ALA A 43 -6.04 0.43 12.31
CA ALA A 43 -5.37 -0.71 11.69
C ALA A 43 -5.51 -1.93 12.61
N THR A 44 -5.73 -3.10 12.03
CA THR A 44 -5.81 -4.37 12.78
C THR A 44 -5.07 -5.43 11.99
N GLY A 45 -4.07 -6.06 12.61
CA GLY A 45 -3.39 -7.20 12.01
C GLY A 45 -4.32 -8.42 11.95
N LEU A 46 -4.44 -9.01 10.76
CA LEU A 46 -5.22 -10.22 10.51
C LEU A 46 -4.39 -11.49 10.64
N ASP A 47 -3.06 -11.36 10.63
CA ASP A 47 -2.11 -12.43 10.92
C ASP A 47 -1.12 -12.04 12.03
N ASP A 48 -0.30 -13.02 12.41
CA ASP A 48 0.69 -12.91 13.47
C ASP A 48 1.75 -11.83 13.24
N SER A 49 2.17 -11.61 12.00
CA SER A 49 3.18 -10.61 11.67
C SER A 49 2.59 -9.22 11.75
N ALA A 50 1.44 -9.03 11.11
CA ALA A 50 0.72 -7.77 11.10
C ALA A 50 0.25 -7.34 12.49
N ARG A 51 -0.17 -8.28 13.35
CA ARG A 51 -0.51 -7.98 14.75
C ARG A 51 0.68 -7.39 15.49
N ARG A 52 1.84 -8.02 15.39
CA ARG A 52 3.08 -7.52 16.02
C ARG A 52 3.52 -6.18 15.41
N ALA A 53 3.35 -5.98 14.10
CA ALA A 53 3.65 -4.70 13.46
C ALA A 53 2.76 -3.57 13.98
N VAL A 54 1.44 -3.79 14.07
CA VAL A 54 0.48 -2.82 14.63
C VAL A 54 0.76 -2.53 16.11
N GLU A 55 1.15 -3.54 16.90
CA GLU A 55 1.51 -3.35 18.32
C GLU A 55 2.79 -2.51 18.49
N ARG A 56 3.78 -2.70 17.61
CA ARG A 56 5.03 -1.93 17.65
C ARG A 56 4.84 -0.49 17.18
N ASN A 57 4.23 -0.32 16.00
CA ASN A 57 4.04 0.99 15.41
C ASN A 57 2.83 1.02 14.45
N PRO A 58 1.62 1.35 14.93
CA PRO A 58 0.44 1.37 14.07
C PRO A 58 0.46 2.50 13.03
N SER A 59 1.35 3.50 13.20
CA SER A 59 1.46 4.64 12.29
C SER A 59 2.19 4.33 10.97
N GLU A 60 2.87 3.18 10.89
CA GLU A 60 3.53 2.70 9.67
C GLU A 60 2.55 2.09 8.66
N VAL A 61 1.34 1.72 9.08
CA VAL A 61 0.32 1.20 8.16
C VAL A 61 -0.17 2.33 7.25
N PRO A 62 0.03 2.25 5.92
CA PRO A 62 -0.25 3.36 5.02
C PRO A 62 -1.72 3.46 4.62
N THR A 63 -2.11 4.62 4.09
CA THR A 63 -3.35 4.76 3.28
C THR A 63 -3.08 4.34 1.83
N ILE A 64 -4.11 4.30 0.98
CA ILE A 64 -3.92 3.99 -0.44
C ILE A 64 -3.19 5.16 -1.13
N ALA A 65 -3.55 6.42 -0.81
CA ALA A 65 -2.79 7.57 -1.30
C ALA A 65 -1.35 7.60 -0.76
N GLY A 66 -1.12 7.11 0.46
CA GLY A 66 0.22 6.96 1.03
C GLY A 66 1.10 6.03 0.17
N LEU A 67 0.57 4.85 -0.20
CA LEU A 67 1.23 3.91 -1.09
C LEU A 67 1.47 4.51 -2.49
N LEU A 68 0.48 5.19 -3.07
CA LEU A 68 0.66 5.85 -4.37
C LEU A 68 1.73 6.93 -4.34
N LYS A 69 1.78 7.74 -3.27
CA LYS A 69 2.84 8.74 -3.07
C LYS A 69 4.21 8.09 -2.93
N GLN A 70 4.29 6.92 -2.30
CA GLN A 70 5.52 6.15 -2.21
C GLN A 70 5.98 5.67 -3.58
N ALA A 71 5.10 5.10 -4.40
CA ALA A 71 5.44 4.73 -5.78
C ALA A 71 5.88 5.94 -6.62
N GLU A 72 5.21 7.10 -6.49
CA GLU A 72 5.67 8.33 -7.17
C GLU A 72 7.06 8.78 -6.71
N THR A 73 7.33 8.66 -5.40
CA THR A 73 8.65 8.95 -4.83
C THR A 73 9.70 8.00 -5.37
N ALA A 74 9.43 6.70 -5.39
CA ALA A 74 10.33 5.68 -5.93
C ALA A 74 10.68 5.95 -7.41
N ARG A 75 9.69 6.26 -8.25
CA ARG A 75 9.93 6.63 -9.66
C ARG A 75 10.84 7.84 -9.81
N ARG A 76 10.63 8.87 -8.98
CA ARG A 76 11.44 10.08 -9.03
C ARG A 76 12.86 9.83 -8.53
N ASP A 77 12.99 8.96 -7.54
CA ASP A 77 14.24 8.67 -6.86
C ASP A 77 15.05 7.59 -7.61
N GLY A 78 14.49 6.99 -8.65
CA GLY A 78 15.21 6.17 -9.63
C GLY A 78 15.09 4.66 -9.42
N ALA A 79 14.05 4.20 -8.73
CA ALA A 79 13.74 2.77 -8.63
C ALA A 79 13.65 2.14 -10.03
N ASP A 80 14.20 0.93 -10.18
CA ASP A 80 14.23 0.20 -11.45
C ASP A 80 12.82 -0.10 -11.95
N ILE A 81 11.98 -0.68 -11.09
CA ILE A 81 10.59 -1.02 -11.39
C ILE A 81 9.65 -0.33 -10.41
N VAL A 82 8.59 0.29 -10.96
CA VAL A 82 7.46 0.77 -10.17
C VAL A 82 6.15 0.51 -10.89
N ASP A 83 5.48 -0.58 -10.52
CA ASP A 83 4.22 -1.00 -11.09
C ASP A 83 3.05 -0.77 -10.15
N VAL A 84 1.91 -0.41 -10.72
CA VAL A 84 0.64 -0.24 -10.01
C VAL A 84 -0.46 -0.81 -10.89
N ASP A 85 -1.14 -1.82 -10.35
CA ASP A 85 -2.33 -2.38 -10.98
C ASP A 85 -3.57 -1.64 -10.52
N TYR A 86 -4.54 -1.53 -11.42
CA TYR A 86 -5.79 -0.83 -11.17
C TYR A 86 -7.00 -1.69 -11.51
N ALA A 87 -8.03 -1.59 -10.68
CA ALA A 87 -9.37 -2.08 -11.01
C ALA A 87 -10.01 -1.24 -12.13
N LYS A 88 -11.12 -1.73 -12.69
CA LYS A 88 -11.87 -1.05 -13.77
C LYS A 88 -12.38 0.34 -13.38
N ASP A 89 -12.60 0.57 -12.09
CA ASP A 89 -13.01 1.87 -11.52
C ASP A 89 -11.83 2.82 -11.27
N GLY A 90 -10.60 2.37 -11.60
CA GLY A 90 -9.37 3.11 -11.43
C GLY A 90 -8.74 3.01 -10.05
N ARG A 91 -9.34 2.27 -9.09
CA ARG A 91 -8.73 2.10 -7.77
C ARG A 91 -7.48 1.20 -7.87
N PRO A 92 -6.36 1.52 -7.18
CA PRO A 92 -5.22 0.62 -7.09
C PRO A 92 -5.60 -0.72 -6.44
N THR A 93 -5.10 -1.82 -6.99
CA THR A 93 -5.30 -3.19 -6.48
C THR A 93 -4.02 -3.89 -6.11
N ALA A 94 -2.90 -3.50 -6.71
CA ALA A 94 -1.58 -3.96 -6.33
C ALA A 94 -0.54 -2.87 -6.64
N LEU A 95 0.59 -2.92 -5.94
CA LEU A 95 1.73 -2.04 -6.12
C LEU A 95 3.00 -2.84 -5.86
N SER A 96 3.97 -2.74 -6.76
CA SER A 96 5.31 -3.27 -6.57
C SER A 96 6.37 -2.20 -6.86
N ILE A 97 7.42 -2.21 -6.06
CA ILE A 97 8.60 -1.37 -6.23
C ILE A 97 9.82 -2.28 -6.16
N ASP A 98 10.66 -2.23 -7.18
CA ASP A 98 11.99 -2.82 -7.18
C ASP A 98 12.98 -1.65 -7.25
N TRP A 99 13.78 -1.46 -6.21
CA TRP A 99 14.64 -0.28 -6.13
C TRP A 99 15.92 -0.46 -6.94
N ASP A 100 16.53 -1.64 -6.88
CA ASP A 100 17.75 -2.01 -7.57
C ASP A 100 17.65 -3.46 -8.06
N GLU A 101 17.67 -3.69 -9.38
CA GLU A 101 17.51 -5.02 -10.00
C GLU A 101 18.55 -6.06 -9.53
N ASP A 102 19.67 -5.59 -8.97
CA ASP A 102 20.76 -6.43 -8.46
C ASP A 102 20.67 -6.67 -6.92
N ALA A 103 19.78 -5.98 -6.22
CA ALA A 103 19.45 -6.22 -4.81
C ALA A 103 18.37 -7.31 -4.69
N ILE A 104 18.35 -8.05 -3.57
CA ILE A 104 17.45 -9.21 -3.37
C ILE A 104 16.36 -8.94 -2.32
N ASP A 105 16.53 -7.90 -1.52
CA ASP A 105 15.77 -7.67 -0.29
C ASP A 105 15.13 -6.29 -0.19
N ASP A 106 15.25 -5.47 -1.23
CA ASP A 106 14.71 -4.11 -1.24
C ASP A 106 13.35 -4.01 -1.94
N GLU A 107 12.88 -5.08 -2.58
CA GLU A 107 11.61 -5.11 -3.27
C GLU A 107 10.44 -4.92 -2.30
N GLU A 108 9.43 -4.18 -2.73
CA GLU A 108 8.23 -3.94 -1.96
C GLU A 108 7.01 -4.42 -2.74
N ALA A 109 6.19 -5.26 -2.13
CA ALA A 109 4.99 -5.79 -2.78
C ALA A 109 3.76 -5.64 -1.88
N TYR A 110 2.73 -5.02 -2.45
CA TYR A 110 1.47 -4.72 -1.79
C TYR A 110 0.28 -5.19 -2.61
N THR A 111 -0.67 -5.87 -1.97
CA THR A 111 -1.99 -6.19 -2.54
C THR A 111 -3.10 -5.51 -1.72
N LEU A 112 -4.08 -4.95 -2.42
CA LEU A 112 -5.20 -4.19 -1.86
C LEU A 112 -6.51 -4.91 -2.18
N SER A 113 -7.22 -5.38 -1.16
CA SER A 113 -8.51 -6.09 -1.30
C SER A 113 -9.60 -5.51 -0.40
N ASP A 114 -10.81 -6.06 -0.51
CA ASP A 114 -11.96 -5.77 0.37
C ASP A 114 -12.28 -4.28 0.55
N TYR A 115 -12.01 -3.49 -0.49
CA TYR A 115 -12.25 -2.06 -0.45
C TYR A 115 -13.74 -1.75 -0.36
N GLU A 116 -14.06 -0.83 0.54
CA GLU A 116 -15.40 -0.26 0.67
C GLU A 116 -15.31 1.21 1.06
N ALA A 117 -15.97 2.08 0.28
CA ALA A 117 -16.13 3.49 0.65
C ALA A 117 -17.11 3.61 1.83
N LEU A 118 -16.74 4.41 2.83
CA LEU A 118 -17.58 4.69 3.99
C LEU A 118 -18.15 6.10 3.77
N GLY A 119 -19.46 6.20 3.60
CA GLY A 119 -20.15 7.48 3.34
C GLY A 119 -20.05 8.49 4.47
#